data_AF-W6LDV7-F1
#
_entry.id   AF-W6LDV7-F1
#
_cell.length_a   1.000
_cell.length_b   1.000
_cell.length_c   1.000
_cell.angle_alpha   90.00
_cell.angle_beta   90.00
_cell.angle_gamma   90.00
#
_symmetry.space_group_name_H-M   'P 1'
#
loop_
_entity.id
_entity.type
_entity.pdbx_description
1 polymer ?
#
loop_
_entity_poly.entity_id
_entity_poly.type
_entity_poly.pdbx_seq_one_letter_code
_entity_poly.pdbx_strand_id
1 'polypeptide(L)'
;MSYKRILKLGGVGLLTLTCAMGGMRWNRLQKRQCELDNQYEKLIVEFRLYKEEESRYSTELREREKKTVLLHETVDTLWKDRLERYKRAILDQYAYLKAMPEALGSLSGITNHYRYMTDNMDKFVGFDVSCCQLHNLALLLEHAHVFGITRVLETMKELFASEPLIKAACESVEQTVEISCPSTVAETSAAFIYCLEALDEAVSRRSSTLAAATEASSSSPVSDGVRELVKKAHLSTLSRDQKALYDKRLALRKLVQQEKRQIRTKEDVRLAIEYAEKLQVYFANPPKNSPWFFIRRKDKFMDAVRSDAEVKRALQQIELWRNTAAVFFLRQQAQDILDYYQLLLAESLTSVNNTKS
;
A
#
# COMPACT_ATOMS: atom_id res chain seq x y z
N MET A 1 -29.57 -22.38 -128.65
CA MET A 1 -29.64 -23.69 -127.93
C MET A 1 -28.27 -23.92 -127.30
N SER A 2 -28.06 -24.24 -126.03
CA SER A 2 -28.77 -25.20 -125.20
C SER A 2 -28.49 -25.01 -123.70
N TYR A 3 -29.56 -24.92 -122.91
CA TYR A 3 -29.87 -25.46 -121.57
C TYR A 3 -28.82 -25.81 -120.48
N LYS A 4 -27.50 -25.70 -120.69
CA LYS A 4 -26.51 -25.86 -119.61
C LYS A 4 -26.19 -24.57 -118.84
N ARG A 5 -26.73 -23.42 -119.28
CA ARG A 5 -26.73 -22.14 -118.56
C ARG A 5 -27.64 -22.11 -117.32
N ILE A 6 -28.41 -23.15 -117.02
CA ILE A 6 -29.39 -23.14 -115.92
C ILE A 6 -28.90 -23.87 -114.65
N LEU A 7 -27.95 -24.81 -114.72
CA LEU A 7 -27.61 -25.65 -113.56
C LEU A 7 -26.36 -25.26 -112.74
N LYS A 8 -25.42 -24.47 -113.29
CA LYS A 8 -24.16 -24.13 -112.58
C LYS A 8 -24.16 -22.76 -111.88
N LEU A 9 -25.04 -21.85 -112.29
CA LEU A 9 -25.26 -20.56 -111.61
C LEU A 9 -26.10 -20.70 -110.33
N GLY A 10 -26.81 -21.81 -110.15
CA GLY A 10 -27.62 -22.07 -108.95
C GLY A 10 -26.83 -22.52 -107.71
N GLY A 11 -25.66 -23.14 -107.88
CA GLY A 11 -24.89 -23.70 -106.74
C GLY A 11 -23.86 -22.74 -106.13
N VAL A 12 -23.23 -21.90 -106.95
CA VAL A 12 -22.10 -21.04 -106.51
C VAL A 12 -22.57 -19.74 -105.84
N GLY A 13 -23.74 -19.22 -106.22
CA GLY A 13 -24.35 -18.05 -105.58
C GLY A 13 -25.05 -18.35 -104.25
N LEU A 14 -25.53 -19.57 -104.04
CA LEU A 14 -26.25 -19.94 -102.81
C LEU A 14 -25.31 -20.35 -101.67
N LEU A 15 -24.12 -20.91 -101.95
CA LEU A 15 -23.17 -21.34 -100.91
C LEU A 15 -22.21 -20.25 -100.44
N THR A 16 -21.83 -19.29 -101.29
CA THR A 16 -20.93 -18.18 -100.89
C THR A 16 -21.68 -17.08 -100.13
N LEU A 17 -22.93 -16.79 -100.52
CA LEU A 17 -23.77 -15.79 -99.85
C LEU A 17 -24.32 -16.29 -98.51
N THR A 18 -24.58 -17.60 -98.37
CA THR A 18 -24.96 -18.21 -97.08
C THR A 18 -23.77 -18.30 -96.12
N CYS A 19 -22.55 -18.56 -96.60
CA CYS A 19 -21.35 -18.55 -95.74
C CYS A 19 -20.91 -17.14 -95.30
N ALA A 20 -20.95 -16.12 -96.17
CA ALA A 20 -20.59 -14.75 -95.81
C ALA A 20 -21.66 -14.06 -94.94
N MET A 21 -22.96 -14.27 -95.22
CA MET A 21 -24.02 -13.77 -94.35
C MET A 21 -24.11 -14.57 -93.05
N GLY A 22 -23.77 -15.87 -93.07
CA GLY A 22 -23.62 -16.71 -91.89
C GLY A 22 -22.51 -16.20 -90.97
N GLY A 23 -21.32 -15.92 -91.52
CA GLY A 23 -20.17 -15.38 -90.76
C GLY A 23 -20.42 -13.97 -90.20
N MET A 24 -21.05 -13.07 -90.96
CA MET A 24 -21.41 -11.74 -90.44
C MET A 24 -22.53 -11.78 -89.38
N ARG A 25 -23.53 -12.66 -89.54
CA ARG A 25 -24.57 -12.87 -88.51
C ARG A 25 -23.97 -13.53 -87.26
N TRP A 26 -23.07 -14.49 -87.45
CA TRP A 26 -22.34 -15.13 -86.35
C TRP A 26 -21.47 -14.15 -85.59
N ASN A 27 -20.70 -13.31 -86.29
CA ASN A 27 -19.88 -12.28 -85.63
C ASN A 27 -20.73 -11.22 -84.91
N ARG A 28 -21.93 -10.88 -85.42
CA ARG A 28 -22.87 -10.00 -84.72
C ARG A 28 -23.50 -10.68 -83.50
N LEU A 29 -23.84 -11.96 -83.60
CA LEU A 29 -24.33 -12.75 -82.47
C LEU A 29 -23.26 -12.92 -81.40
N GLN A 30 -22.01 -13.18 -81.80
CA GLN A 30 -20.86 -13.31 -80.91
C GLN A 30 -20.52 -11.99 -80.22
N LYS A 31 -20.60 -10.85 -80.92
CA LYS A 31 -20.47 -9.52 -80.30
C LYS A 31 -21.59 -9.25 -79.30
N ARG A 32 -22.85 -9.54 -79.66
CA ARG A 32 -23.98 -9.41 -78.73
C ARG A 32 -23.87 -10.35 -77.53
N GLN A 33 -23.36 -11.56 -77.74
CA GLN A 33 -23.13 -12.52 -76.67
C GLN A 33 -22.02 -12.02 -75.73
N CYS A 34 -20.92 -11.48 -76.27
CA CYS A 34 -19.86 -10.86 -75.48
C CYS A 34 -20.33 -9.57 -74.75
N GLU A 35 -21.18 -8.75 -75.37
CA GLU A 35 -21.80 -7.58 -74.73
C GLU A 35 -22.75 -7.98 -73.60
N LEU A 36 -23.56 -9.03 -73.81
CA LEU A 36 -24.44 -9.58 -72.77
C LEU A 36 -23.63 -10.20 -71.64
N ASP A 37 -22.60 -11.00 -71.95
CA ASP A 37 -21.72 -11.61 -70.94
C ASP A 37 -21.03 -10.54 -70.09
N ASN A 38 -20.59 -9.43 -70.71
CA ASN A 38 -20.01 -8.29 -69.98
C ASN A 38 -21.06 -7.53 -69.14
N GLN A 39 -22.30 -7.42 -69.61
CA GLN A 39 -23.41 -6.86 -68.80
C GLN A 39 -23.78 -7.76 -67.62
N TYR A 40 -23.81 -9.08 -67.82
CA TYR A 40 -24.03 -10.06 -66.76
C TYR A 40 -22.89 -10.04 -65.75
N GLU A 41 -21.64 -9.93 -66.20
CA GLU A 41 -20.48 -9.84 -65.31
C GLU A 41 -20.54 -8.57 -64.45
N LYS A 42 -20.89 -7.42 -65.04
CA LYS A 42 -21.11 -6.17 -64.29
C LYS A 42 -22.22 -6.29 -63.25
N LEU A 43 -23.37 -6.85 -63.63
CA LEU A 43 -24.48 -7.07 -62.70
C LEU A 43 -24.11 -8.03 -61.57
N ILE A 44 -23.33 -9.07 -61.84
CA ILE A 44 -22.84 -10.00 -60.81
C ILE A 44 -21.89 -9.28 -59.84
N VAL A 45 -21.03 -8.39 -60.34
CA VAL A 45 -20.12 -7.60 -59.49
C VAL A 45 -20.92 -6.61 -58.63
N GLU A 46 -21.86 -5.88 -59.21
CA GLU A 46 -22.74 -4.95 -58.47
C GLU A 46 -23.57 -5.68 -57.41
N PHE A 47 -24.11 -6.86 -57.74
CA PHE A 47 -24.86 -7.68 -56.79
C PHE A 47 -23.98 -8.20 -55.64
N ARG A 48 -22.72 -8.55 -55.92
CA ARG A 48 -21.76 -8.93 -54.86
C ARG A 48 -21.46 -7.76 -53.95
N LEU A 49 -21.20 -6.57 -54.52
CA LEU A 49 -20.96 -5.36 -53.74
C LEU A 49 -22.16 -4.99 -52.87
N TYR A 50 -23.38 -5.03 -53.43
CA TYR A 50 -24.60 -4.79 -52.66
C TYR A 50 -24.75 -5.79 -51.51
N LYS A 51 -24.51 -7.08 -51.76
CA LYS A 51 -24.59 -8.12 -50.73
C LYS A 51 -23.52 -7.95 -49.65
N GLU A 52 -22.32 -7.52 -50.04
CA GLU A 52 -21.25 -7.17 -49.10
C GLU A 52 -21.63 -5.95 -48.25
N GLU A 53 -22.20 -4.90 -48.84
CA GLU A 53 -22.69 -3.71 -48.14
C GLU A 53 -23.85 -4.03 -47.19
N GLU A 54 -24.82 -4.85 -47.62
CA GLU A 54 -25.91 -5.35 -46.79
C GLU A 54 -25.36 -6.15 -45.60
N SER A 55 -24.38 -7.02 -45.84
CA SER A 55 -23.74 -7.78 -44.76
C SER A 55 -23.03 -6.87 -43.77
N ARG A 56 -22.30 -5.84 -44.24
CA ARG A 56 -21.63 -4.85 -43.40
C ARG A 56 -22.65 -4.06 -42.57
N TYR A 57 -23.70 -3.56 -43.19
CA TYR A 57 -24.75 -2.81 -42.51
C TYR A 57 -25.44 -3.67 -41.43
N SER A 58 -25.72 -4.95 -41.73
CA SER A 58 -26.31 -5.87 -40.75
C SER A 58 -25.38 -6.12 -39.56
N THR A 59 -24.07 -6.21 -39.78
CA THR A 59 -23.09 -6.36 -38.70
C THR A 59 -22.98 -5.09 -37.85
N GLU A 60 -22.96 -3.91 -38.49
CA GLU A 60 -22.94 -2.62 -37.78
C GLU A 60 -24.21 -2.42 -36.95
N LEU A 61 -25.37 -2.80 -37.47
CA LEU A 61 -26.64 -2.70 -36.75
C LEU A 61 -26.61 -3.59 -35.49
N ARG A 62 -26.17 -4.84 -35.60
CA ARG A 62 -26.02 -5.74 -34.44
C ARG A 62 -25.00 -5.22 -33.43
N GLU A 63 -23.91 -4.62 -33.88
CA GLU A 63 -22.93 -4.00 -32.99
C GLU A 63 -23.51 -2.78 -32.27
N ARG A 64 -24.31 -1.96 -32.95
CA ARG A 64 -25.02 -0.83 -32.34
C ARG A 64 -26.05 -1.31 -31.32
N GLU A 65 -26.83 -2.33 -31.63
CA GLU A 65 -27.78 -2.95 -30.68
C GLU A 65 -27.07 -3.50 -29.43
N LYS A 66 -25.95 -4.20 -29.59
CA LYS A 66 -25.14 -4.65 -28.44
C LYS A 66 -24.65 -3.47 -27.61
N LYS A 67 -24.18 -2.40 -28.25
CA LYS A 67 -23.74 -1.18 -27.56
C LYS A 67 -24.89 -0.49 -26.82
N THR A 68 -26.09 -0.42 -27.39
CA THR A 68 -27.24 0.21 -26.72
C THR A 68 -27.72 -0.62 -25.53
N VAL A 69 -27.73 -1.95 -25.62
CA VAL A 69 -28.04 -2.84 -24.50
C VAL A 69 -27.03 -2.65 -23.37
N LEU A 70 -25.73 -2.69 -23.67
CA LEU A 70 -24.68 -2.46 -22.68
C LEU A 70 -24.81 -1.07 -22.04
N LEU A 71 -25.09 -0.03 -22.83
CA LEU A 71 -25.33 1.31 -22.30
C LEU A 71 -26.54 1.32 -21.35
N HIS A 72 -27.63 0.66 -21.71
CA HIS A 72 -28.81 0.58 -20.84
C HIS A 72 -28.50 -0.12 -19.52
N GLU A 73 -27.78 -1.24 -19.55
CA GLU A 73 -27.32 -1.96 -18.35
C GLU A 73 -26.39 -1.09 -17.48
N THR A 74 -25.47 -0.33 -18.09
CA THR A 74 -24.61 0.60 -17.35
C THR A 74 -25.40 1.74 -16.71
N VAL A 75 -26.42 2.27 -17.40
CA VAL A 75 -27.29 3.31 -16.86
C VAL A 75 -28.09 2.76 -15.68
N ASP A 76 -28.65 1.56 -15.79
CA ASP A 76 -29.42 0.92 -14.72
C ASP A 76 -28.56 0.63 -13.48
N THR A 77 -27.32 0.16 -13.67
CA THR A 77 -26.39 -0.08 -12.55
C THR A 77 -26.00 1.22 -11.87
N LEU A 78 -25.71 2.28 -12.63
CA LEU A 78 -25.42 3.60 -12.06
C LEU A 78 -26.63 4.18 -11.31
N TRP A 79 -27.84 4.01 -11.83
CA TRP A 79 -29.06 4.45 -11.13
C TRP A 79 -29.29 3.69 -9.84
N LYS A 80 -29.10 2.37 -9.84
CA LYS A 80 -29.21 1.54 -8.62
C LYS A 80 -28.18 1.96 -7.56
N ASP A 81 -26.91 2.12 -7.95
CA ASP A 81 -25.86 2.58 -7.02
C ASP A 81 -26.19 3.98 -6.46
N ARG A 82 -26.65 4.91 -7.32
CA ARG A 82 -27.03 6.25 -6.88
C ARG A 82 -28.23 6.24 -5.92
N LEU A 83 -29.25 5.44 -6.19
CA LEU A 83 -30.41 5.27 -5.30
C LEU A 83 -29.99 4.67 -3.96
N GLU A 84 -29.06 3.72 -3.96
CA GLU A 84 -28.57 3.12 -2.72
C GLU A 84 -27.74 4.10 -1.89
N ARG A 85 -26.91 4.94 -2.54
CA ARG A 85 -26.22 6.05 -1.88
C ARG A 85 -27.20 7.06 -1.27
N TYR A 86 -28.27 7.41 -1.97
CA TYR A 86 -29.32 8.27 -1.41
C TYR A 86 -29.99 7.63 -0.20
N LYS A 87 -30.31 6.34 -0.26
CA LYS A 87 -30.88 5.60 0.88
C LYS A 87 -29.96 5.63 2.09
N ARG A 88 -28.65 5.40 1.90
CA ARG A 88 -27.65 5.49 2.97
C ARG A 88 -27.56 6.90 3.53
N ALA A 89 -27.46 7.93 2.68
CA ALA A 89 -27.42 9.32 3.13
C ALA A 89 -28.66 9.73 3.94
N ILE A 90 -29.85 9.25 3.56
CA ILE A 90 -31.10 9.48 4.31
C ILE A 90 -31.05 8.78 5.68
N LEU A 91 -30.54 7.55 5.75
CA LEU A 91 -30.36 6.83 7.01
C LEU A 91 -29.35 7.53 7.93
N ASP A 92 -28.25 8.02 7.37
CA ASP A 92 -27.23 8.77 8.11
C ASP A 92 -27.83 10.09 8.64
N GLN A 93 -28.54 10.85 7.81
CA GLN A 93 -29.27 12.05 8.24
C GLN A 93 -30.28 11.77 9.35
N TYR A 94 -31.02 10.67 9.24
CA TYR A 94 -31.95 10.26 10.29
C TYR A 94 -31.23 9.90 11.60
N ALA A 95 -30.06 9.24 11.52
CA ALA A 95 -29.24 8.96 12.70
C ALA A 95 -28.75 10.25 13.37
N TYR A 96 -28.31 11.25 12.60
CA TYR A 96 -27.95 12.57 13.13
C TYR A 96 -29.15 13.28 13.78
N LEU A 97 -30.31 13.29 13.12
CA LEU A 97 -31.53 13.88 13.67
C LEU A 97 -32.00 13.16 14.93
N LYS A 98 -31.79 11.85 15.04
CA LYS A 98 -32.09 11.06 16.24
C LYS A 98 -31.12 11.36 17.39
N ALA A 99 -29.84 11.61 17.10
CA ALA A 99 -28.84 11.95 18.12
C ALA A 99 -28.92 13.42 18.60
N MET A 100 -29.49 14.31 17.79
CA MET A 100 -29.60 15.74 18.11
C MET A 100 -30.32 16.04 19.44
N PRO A 101 -31.47 15.43 19.76
CA PRO A 101 -32.15 15.63 21.04
C PRO A 101 -31.29 15.24 22.25
N GLU A 102 -30.50 14.16 22.15
CA GLU A 102 -29.59 13.73 23.22
C GLU A 102 -28.44 14.74 23.40
N ALA A 103 -27.86 15.23 22.30
CA ALA A 103 -26.82 16.26 22.32
C ALA A 103 -27.34 17.62 22.83
N LEU A 104 -28.57 18.00 22.45
CA LEU A 104 -29.22 19.21 22.99
C LEU A 104 -29.57 19.03 24.47
N GLY A 105 -29.99 17.83 24.88
CA GLY A 105 -30.25 17.48 26.27
C GLY A 105 -28.99 17.57 27.13
N SER A 106 -27.86 17.04 26.66
CA SER A 106 -26.57 17.15 27.35
C SER A 106 -26.09 18.60 27.41
N LEU A 107 -26.24 19.37 26.34
CA LEU A 107 -25.89 20.79 26.31
C LEU A 107 -26.77 21.61 27.27
N SER A 108 -28.07 21.30 27.36
CA SER A 108 -28.98 21.88 28.37
C SER A 108 -28.55 21.51 29.79
N GLY A 109 -28.14 20.25 30.02
CA GLY A 109 -27.63 19.79 31.31
C GLY A 109 -26.36 20.53 31.72
N ILE A 110 -25.41 20.68 30.79
CA ILE A 110 -24.17 21.44 30.97
C ILE A 110 -24.48 22.92 31.23
N THR A 111 -25.39 23.52 30.47
CA THR A 111 -25.77 24.93 30.65
C THR A 111 -26.45 25.17 32.00
N ASN A 112 -27.30 24.23 32.43
CA ASN A 112 -27.92 24.27 33.75
C ASN A 112 -26.90 24.08 34.88
N HIS A 113 -25.92 23.21 34.67
CA HIS A 113 -24.81 23.02 35.60
C HIS A 113 -23.96 24.30 35.71
N TYR A 114 -23.59 24.93 34.59
CA TYR A 114 -22.88 26.20 34.59
C TYR A 114 -23.69 27.32 35.24
N ARG A 115 -25.00 27.41 34.97
CA ARG A 115 -25.87 28.39 35.63
C ARG A 115 -25.93 28.17 37.14
N TYR A 116 -26.10 26.91 37.58
CA TYR A 116 -26.08 26.56 38.99
C TYR A 116 -24.73 26.90 39.65
N MET A 117 -23.63 26.65 38.94
CA MET A 117 -22.30 27.03 39.37
C MET A 117 -22.23 28.56 39.52
N THR A 118 -22.56 29.33 38.49
CA THR A 118 -22.59 30.82 38.53
C THR A 118 -23.40 31.37 39.70
N ASP A 119 -24.57 30.81 40.00
CA ASP A 119 -25.44 31.27 41.09
C ASP A 119 -24.93 30.89 42.50
N ASN A 120 -24.02 29.92 42.61
CA ASN A 120 -23.47 29.43 43.89
C ASN A 120 -21.95 29.65 44.03
N MET A 121 -21.31 30.22 43.01
CA MET A 121 -19.88 30.47 42.85
C MET A 121 -19.26 31.19 44.04
N ASP A 122 -19.96 32.20 44.56
CA ASP A 122 -19.49 33.05 45.67
C ASP A 122 -19.22 32.27 46.97
N LYS A 123 -19.73 31.04 47.08
CA LYS A 123 -19.56 30.16 48.25
C LYS A 123 -18.33 29.25 48.15
N PHE A 124 -17.63 29.20 47.00
CA PHE A 124 -16.60 28.20 46.69
C PHE A 124 -15.32 28.80 46.09
N VAL A 125 -14.90 29.98 46.57
CA VAL A 125 -13.84 30.85 45.99
C VAL A 125 -12.45 30.19 45.75
N GLY A 126 -12.18 28.99 46.27
CA GLY A 126 -10.94 28.22 45.96
C GLY A 126 -11.15 26.87 45.27
N PHE A 127 -12.38 26.35 45.25
CA PHE A 127 -12.72 25.06 44.63
C PHE A 127 -12.90 25.22 43.11
N ASP A 128 -13.41 26.38 42.67
CA ASP A 128 -13.70 26.65 41.25
C ASP A 128 -12.45 26.77 40.36
N VAL A 129 -11.45 27.56 40.76
CA VAL A 129 -10.23 27.74 39.95
C VAL A 129 -9.51 26.40 39.76
N SER A 130 -9.42 25.60 40.83
CA SER A 130 -8.76 24.30 40.80
C SER A 130 -9.55 23.26 39.99
N CYS A 131 -10.88 23.24 40.10
CA CYS A 131 -11.73 22.34 39.32
C CYS A 131 -11.80 22.73 37.83
N CYS A 132 -11.87 24.03 37.51
CA CYS A 132 -11.80 24.51 36.13
C CYS A 132 -10.43 24.23 35.50
N GLN A 133 -9.34 24.40 36.25
CA GLN A 133 -7.99 24.04 35.81
C GLN A 133 -7.87 22.52 35.58
N LEU A 134 -8.38 21.69 36.49
CA LEU A 134 -8.39 20.25 36.31
C LEU A 134 -9.23 19.82 35.09
N HIS A 135 -10.41 20.42 34.91
CA HIS A 135 -11.29 20.13 33.78
C HIS A 135 -10.65 20.52 32.45
N ASN A 136 -10.05 21.71 32.37
CA ASN A 136 -9.34 22.16 31.18
C ASN A 136 -8.12 21.27 30.89
N LEU A 137 -7.37 20.86 31.92
CA LEU A 137 -6.26 19.92 31.76
C LEU A 137 -6.76 18.58 31.19
N ALA A 138 -7.86 18.06 31.72
CA ALA A 138 -8.48 16.82 31.24
C ALA A 138 -8.89 16.91 29.76
N LEU A 139 -9.56 17.98 29.36
CA LEU A 139 -9.98 18.19 27.97
C LEU A 139 -8.78 18.30 27.02
N LEU A 140 -7.73 18.99 27.45
CA LEU A 140 -6.50 19.14 26.66
C LEU A 140 -5.75 17.81 26.53
N LEU A 141 -5.74 16.99 27.58
CA LEU A 141 -5.15 15.65 27.55
C LEU A 141 -5.96 14.70 26.67
N GLU A 142 -7.29 14.71 26.75
CA GLU A 142 -8.15 13.96 25.81
C GLU A 142 -7.88 14.35 24.35
N HIS A 143 -7.72 15.65 24.07
CA HIS A 143 -7.35 16.12 22.73
C HIS A 143 -5.95 15.65 22.33
N ALA A 144 -4.99 15.64 23.27
CA ALA A 144 -3.63 15.14 23.05
C ALA A 144 -3.59 13.63 22.79
N HIS A 145 -4.48 12.83 23.40
CA HIS A 145 -4.61 11.39 23.11
C HIS A 145 -5.03 11.13 21.65
N VAL A 146 -5.86 12.00 21.07
CA VAL A 146 -6.35 11.83 19.70
C VAL A 146 -5.39 12.43 18.66
N PHE A 147 -4.86 13.62 18.92
CA PHE A 147 -4.12 14.39 17.92
C PHE A 147 -2.64 14.61 18.23
N GLY A 148 -2.17 14.12 19.38
CA GLY A 148 -0.80 14.27 19.86
C GLY A 148 -0.59 15.49 20.75
N ILE A 149 0.24 15.31 21.79
CA ILE A 149 0.60 16.34 22.78
C ILE A 149 1.20 17.61 22.16
N THR A 150 1.86 17.51 21.00
CA THR A 150 2.48 18.65 20.31
C THR A 150 1.46 19.71 19.88
N ARG A 151 0.21 19.33 19.60
CA ARG A 151 -0.84 20.29 19.17
C ARG A 151 -1.43 21.09 20.32
N VAL A 152 -1.27 20.60 21.55
CA VAL A 152 -1.87 21.18 22.75
C VAL A 152 -0.83 21.92 23.59
N LEU A 153 0.44 21.83 23.18
CA LEU A 153 1.60 22.28 23.93
C LEU A 153 1.60 23.78 24.25
N GLU A 154 1.32 24.62 23.25
CA GLU A 154 1.23 26.08 23.43
C GLU A 154 0.10 26.44 24.39
N THR A 155 -1.09 25.87 24.16
CA THR A 155 -2.28 26.12 24.98
C THR A 155 -2.10 25.64 26.43
N MET A 156 -1.44 24.50 26.64
CA MET A 156 -1.09 24.01 28.00
C MET A 156 -0.11 24.94 28.70
N LYS A 157 0.90 25.47 28.00
CA LYS A 157 1.85 26.41 28.59
C LYS A 157 1.19 27.74 28.98
N GLU A 158 0.29 28.25 28.15
CA GLU A 158 -0.42 29.49 28.41
C GLU A 158 -1.39 29.36 29.60
N LEU A 159 -2.20 28.29 29.62
CA LEU A 159 -3.21 28.09 30.65
C LEU A 159 -2.63 27.64 32.00
N PHE A 160 -1.50 26.93 32.00
CA PHE A 160 -0.87 26.35 33.18
C PHE A 160 0.54 26.89 33.44
N ALA A 161 0.79 28.16 33.11
CA ALA A 161 2.10 28.80 33.29
C ALA A 161 2.64 28.74 34.74
N SER A 162 1.74 28.64 35.73
CA SER A 162 2.06 28.52 37.15
C SER A 162 2.44 27.10 37.59
N GLU A 163 2.17 26.07 36.77
CA GLU A 163 2.35 24.67 37.12
C GLU A 163 3.72 24.14 36.65
N PRO A 164 4.68 23.90 37.55
CA PRO A 164 6.05 23.58 37.17
C PRO A 164 6.18 22.21 36.49
N LEU A 165 5.34 21.24 36.86
CA LEU A 165 5.36 19.90 36.27
C LEU A 165 4.84 19.93 34.83
N ILE A 166 3.74 20.66 34.59
CA ILE A 166 3.17 20.84 33.26
C ILE A 166 4.16 21.56 32.36
N LYS A 167 4.79 22.63 32.88
CA LYS A 167 5.82 23.37 32.17
C LYS A 167 7.01 22.49 31.79
N ALA A 168 7.54 21.69 32.71
CA ALA A 168 8.66 20.78 32.43
C ALA A 168 8.30 19.71 31.39
N ALA A 169 7.10 19.14 31.46
CA ALA A 169 6.61 18.19 30.47
C ALA A 169 6.51 18.82 29.07
N CYS A 170 5.93 20.03 28.97
CA CYS A 170 5.81 20.75 27.71
C CYS A 170 7.19 21.17 27.14
N GLU A 171 8.12 21.64 27.97
CA GLU A 171 9.49 21.98 27.54
C GLU A 171 10.26 20.75 27.02
N SER A 172 10.07 19.58 27.64
CA SER A 172 10.72 18.33 27.19
C SER A 172 10.27 17.89 25.79
N VAL A 173 9.00 18.15 25.45
CA VAL A 173 8.43 17.80 24.15
C VAL A 173 8.76 18.84 23.08
N GLU A 174 8.81 20.12 23.44
CA GLU A 174 9.09 21.23 22.52
C GLU A 174 10.43 21.06 21.78
N GLN A 175 11.45 20.58 22.49
CA GLN A 175 12.78 20.28 21.93
C GLN A 175 12.75 19.23 20.81
N THR A 176 11.62 18.54 20.63
CA THR A 176 11.46 17.44 19.69
C THR A 176 10.40 17.67 18.61
N VAL A 177 9.78 18.85 18.56
CA VAL A 177 8.60 19.13 17.70
C VAL A 177 8.91 18.97 16.21
N GLU A 178 10.11 19.33 15.78
CA GLU A 178 10.53 19.27 14.37
C GLU A 178 10.87 17.84 13.89
N ILE A 179 11.00 16.88 14.81
CA ILE A 179 11.41 15.52 14.48
C ILE A 179 10.18 14.68 14.15
N SER A 180 10.16 14.16 12.92
CA SER A 180 9.20 13.12 12.51
C SER A 180 9.53 11.83 13.27
N CYS A 181 8.57 11.33 14.04
CA CYS A 181 8.71 10.09 14.81
C CYS A 181 7.46 9.21 14.60
N PRO A 182 7.57 7.88 14.79
CA PRO A 182 6.40 7.01 14.82
C PRO A 182 5.40 7.47 15.89
N SER A 183 4.11 7.22 15.63
CA SER A 183 2.99 7.62 16.50
C SER A 183 2.55 6.51 17.45
N THR A 184 2.94 5.26 17.17
CA THR A 184 2.57 4.09 17.96
C THR A 184 3.75 3.16 18.26
N VAL A 185 3.60 2.33 19.30
CA VAL A 185 4.55 1.25 19.61
C VAL A 185 4.65 0.26 18.44
N ALA A 186 3.55 -0.02 17.76
CA ALA A 186 3.52 -0.92 16.60
C ALA A 186 4.35 -0.38 15.43
N GLU A 187 4.21 0.91 15.10
CA GLU A 187 5.04 1.57 14.08
C GLU A 187 6.51 1.56 14.47
N THR A 188 6.82 1.87 15.73
CA THR A 188 8.18 1.81 16.28
C THR A 188 8.77 0.41 16.17
N SER A 189 7.98 -0.63 16.47
CA SER A 189 8.35 -2.04 16.34
C SER A 189 8.62 -2.43 14.89
N ALA A 190 7.75 -2.04 13.97
CA ALA A 190 7.88 -2.39 12.55
C ALA A 190 9.18 -1.79 11.97
N ALA A 191 9.44 -0.52 12.29
CA ALA A 191 10.67 0.16 11.89
C ALA A 191 11.92 -0.50 12.50
N PHE A 192 11.85 -0.92 13.78
CA PHE A 192 12.95 -1.62 14.44
C PHE A 192 13.29 -2.96 13.77
N ILE A 193 12.27 -3.77 13.49
CA ILE A 193 12.43 -5.07 12.82
C ILE A 193 13.06 -4.87 11.44
N TYR A 194 12.55 -3.90 10.68
CA TYR A 194 13.09 -3.56 9.36
C TYR A 194 14.59 -3.19 9.42
N CYS A 195 14.98 -2.32 10.37
CA CYS A 195 16.38 -1.93 10.53
C CYS A 195 17.29 -3.09 10.93
N LEU A 196 16.83 -3.99 11.81
CA LEU A 196 17.60 -5.18 12.20
C LEU A 196 17.70 -6.21 11.08
N GLU A 197 16.64 -6.41 10.30
CA GLU A 197 16.66 -7.31 9.14
C GLU A 197 17.61 -6.80 8.06
N ALA A 198 17.61 -5.50 7.79
CA ALA A 198 18.55 -4.87 6.86
C ALA A 198 20.02 -5.05 7.32
N LEU A 199 20.29 -4.93 8.62
CA LEU A 199 21.61 -5.18 9.17
C LEU A 199 22.01 -6.66 9.06
N ASP A 200 21.13 -7.58 9.43
CA ASP A 200 21.39 -9.02 9.32
C ASP A 200 21.65 -9.44 7.88
N GLU A 201 20.89 -8.91 6.92
CA GLU A 201 21.06 -9.19 5.51
C GLU A 201 22.41 -8.66 4.99
N ALA A 202 22.77 -7.41 5.32
CA ALA A 202 24.05 -6.83 4.95
C ALA A 202 25.23 -7.66 5.53
N VAL A 203 25.16 -8.04 6.80
CA VAL A 203 26.17 -8.88 7.45
C VAL A 203 26.22 -10.29 6.83
N SER A 204 25.08 -10.88 6.47
CA SER A 204 25.00 -12.20 5.83
C SER A 204 25.58 -12.20 4.41
N ARG A 205 25.32 -11.15 3.63
CA ARG A 205 25.92 -10.96 2.29
C ARG A 205 27.43 -10.74 2.38
N ARG A 206 27.88 -9.93 3.32
CA ARG A 206 29.31 -9.66 3.49
C ARG A 206 30.08 -10.87 4.01
N SER A 207 29.48 -11.63 4.92
CA SER A 207 30.08 -12.86 5.44
C SER A 207 30.18 -13.98 4.39
N SER A 208 29.16 -14.15 3.55
CA SER A 208 29.18 -15.12 2.44
C SER A 208 30.18 -14.75 1.34
N THR A 209 30.29 -13.47 1.00
CA THR A 209 31.31 -12.98 0.04
C THR A 209 32.72 -13.12 0.58
N LEU A 210 32.96 -12.84 1.87
CA LEU A 210 34.27 -13.03 2.49
C LEU A 210 34.64 -14.52 2.58
N ALA A 211 33.68 -15.39 2.92
CA ALA A 211 33.88 -16.83 2.93
C ALA A 211 34.30 -17.34 1.54
N ALA A 212 33.57 -16.97 0.50
CA ALA A 212 33.89 -17.31 -0.89
C ALA A 212 35.26 -16.79 -1.34
N ALA A 213 35.63 -15.56 -0.94
CA ALA A 213 36.94 -14.98 -1.25
C ALA A 213 38.09 -15.69 -0.51
N THR A 214 37.89 -16.10 0.75
CA THR A 214 38.90 -16.84 1.50
C THR A 214 39.10 -18.25 0.96
N GLU A 215 38.07 -18.90 0.45
CA GLU A 215 38.16 -20.25 -0.15
C GLU A 215 38.85 -20.24 -1.52
N ALA A 216 38.69 -19.18 -2.31
CA ALA A 216 39.44 -19.00 -3.56
C ALA A 216 40.95 -18.82 -3.36
N SER A 217 41.40 -18.51 -2.13
CA SER A 217 42.79 -18.20 -1.80
C SER A 217 43.57 -19.34 -1.13
N SER A 218 42.92 -20.45 -0.75
CA SER A 218 43.59 -21.58 -0.07
C SER A 218 43.42 -22.91 -0.81
N SER A 219 44.51 -23.41 -1.40
CA SER A 219 44.60 -24.75 -1.99
C SER A 219 44.92 -25.81 -0.93
N SER A 220 43.96 -26.24 -0.12
CA SER A 220 43.99 -27.56 0.55
C SER A 220 42.59 -28.01 0.98
N PRO A 221 42.33 -29.34 1.06
CA PRO A 221 40.98 -29.87 0.98
C PRO A 221 40.29 -29.98 2.34
N VAL A 222 38.96 -29.89 2.28
CA VAL A 222 37.99 -30.05 3.38
C VAL A 222 37.84 -28.83 4.30
N SER A 223 37.37 -27.70 3.74
CA SER A 223 36.80 -26.60 4.52
C SER A 223 35.36 -26.31 4.08
N ASP A 224 34.65 -25.53 4.90
CA ASP A 224 33.19 -25.41 4.97
C ASP A 224 32.43 -25.10 3.67
N GLY A 225 33.08 -24.71 2.58
CA GLY A 225 32.55 -24.66 1.22
C GLY A 225 32.13 -26.03 0.70
N VAL A 226 32.80 -27.12 1.08
CA VAL A 226 32.28 -28.48 0.84
C VAL A 226 31.02 -28.71 1.69
N ARG A 227 30.93 -28.13 2.90
CA ARG A 227 29.73 -28.26 3.76
C ARG A 227 28.56 -27.41 3.24
N GLU A 228 28.84 -26.26 2.62
CA GLU A 228 27.84 -25.36 2.01
C GLU A 228 27.43 -25.84 0.60
N LEU A 229 28.38 -26.35 -0.19
CA LEU A 229 28.11 -27.09 -1.43
C LEU A 229 27.45 -28.43 -1.15
N VAL A 230 27.73 -29.13 -0.05
CA VAL A 230 26.98 -30.32 0.38
C VAL A 230 25.61 -29.92 0.91
N LYS A 231 25.43 -28.75 1.53
CA LYS A 231 24.09 -28.22 1.87
C LYS A 231 23.30 -27.82 0.62
N LYS A 232 23.93 -27.12 -0.34
CA LYS A 232 23.33 -26.74 -1.64
C LYS A 232 23.11 -27.95 -2.54
N ALA A 233 24.02 -28.92 -2.54
CA ALA A 233 23.90 -30.19 -3.25
C ALA A 233 22.89 -31.12 -2.59
N HIS A 234 22.82 -31.18 -1.25
CA HIS A 234 21.71 -31.82 -0.54
C HIS A 234 20.41 -31.14 -0.93
N LEU A 235 20.30 -29.82 -0.83
CA LEU A 235 19.11 -29.09 -1.29
C LEU A 235 18.77 -29.42 -2.75
N SER A 236 19.74 -29.64 -3.64
CA SER A 236 19.49 -30.05 -5.02
C SER A 236 19.09 -31.53 -5.20
N THR A 237 19.49 -32.42 -4.28
CA THR A 237 19.13 -33.86 -4.25
C THR A 237 17.90 -34.18 -3.39
N LEU A 238 17.41 -33.20 -2.61
CA LEU A 238 16.16 -33.31 -1.87
C LEU A 238 14.97 -33.41 -2.82
N SER A 239 14.04 -34.30 -2.50
CA SER A 239 12.76 -34.39 -3.21
C SER A 239 12.01 -33.05 -3.13
N ARG A 240 11.07 -32.80 -4.04
CA ARG A 240 10.27 -31.57 -4.08
C ARG A 240 9.63 -31.26 -2.70
N ASP A 241 9.24 -32.29 -1.97
CA ASP A 241 8.63 -32.19 -0.65
C ASP A 241 9.63 -31.82 0.45
N GLN A 242 10.87 -32.31 0.35
CA GLN A 242 11.93 -31.98 1.29
C GLN A 242 12.46 -30.54 1.09
N LYS A 243 12.49 -30.04 -0.15
CA LYS A 243 12.73 -28.62 -0.45
C LYS A 243 11.63 -27.75 0.17
N ALA A 244 10.37 -28.10 -0.06
CA ALA A 244 9.23 -27.37 0.52
C ALA A 244 9.25 -27.38 2.06
N LEU A 245 9.66 -28.48 2.69
CA LEU A 245 9.84 -28.56 4.15
C LEU A 245 11.00 -27.71 4.65
N TYR A 246 12.11 -27.65 3.92
CA TYR A 246 13.23 -26.78 4.25
C TYR A 246 12.83 -25.30 4.18
N ASP A 247 12.15 -24.90 3.12
CA ASP A 247 11.67 -23.53 2.93
C ASP A 247 10.67 -23.13 4.02
N LYS A 248 9.74 -24.04 4.37
CA LYS A 248 8.82 -23.84 5.51
C LYS A 248 9.57 -23.69 6.83
N ARG A 249 10.61 -24.49 7.09
CA ARG A 249 11.43 -24.38 8.32
C ARG A 249 12.23 -23.08 8.35
N LEU A 250 12.72 -22.62 7.21
CA LEU A 250 13.43 -21.34 7.10
C LEU A 250 12.47 -20.18 7.34
N ALA A 251 11.27 -20.21 6.72
CA ALA A 251 10.22 -19.22 6.94
C ALA A 251 9.77 -19.17 8.40
N LEU A 252 9.57 -20.33 9.05
CA LEU A 252 9.24 -20.40 10.47
C LEU A 252 10.34 -19.81 11.35
N ARG A 253 11.62 -20.06 11.05
CA ARG A 253 12.72 -19.42 11.80
C ARG A 253 12.72 -17.91 11.67
N LYS A 254 12.45 -17.39 10.46
CA LYS A 254 12.32 -15.95 10.24
C LYS A 254 11.15 -15.37 11.04
N LEU A 255 9.99 -16.01 11.02
CA LEU A 255 8.82 -15.58 11.81
C LEU A 255 9.10 -15.61 13.32
N VAL A 256 9.73 -16.67 13.83
CA VAL A 256 10.11 -16.76 15.25
C VAL A 256 11.14 -15.69 15.62
N GLN A 257 12.05 -15.34 14.72
CA GLN A 257 13.00 -14.23 14.95
C GLN A 257 12.29 -12.86 14.92
N GLN A 258 11.34 -12.66 14.02
CA GLN A 258 10.52 -11.45 13.96
C GLN A 258 9.67 -11.29 15.23
N GLU A 259 9.01 -12.35 15.69
CA GLU A 259 8.24 -12.35 16.94
C GLU A 259 9.12 -12.02 18.16
N LYS A 260 10.37 -12.52 18.20
CA LYS A 260 11.33 -12.18 19.26
C LYS A 260 11.82 -10.74 19.22
N ARG A 261 11.75 -10.09 18.06
CA ARG A 261 12.16 -8.69 17.85
C ARG A 261 10.98 -7.72 17.95
N GLN A 262 9.77 -8.24 18.13
CA GLN A 262 8.57 -7.44 18.22
C GLN A 262 8.55 -6.69 19.55
N ILE A 263 8.48 -5.37 19.43
CA ILE A 263 8.31 -4.47 20.56
C ILE A 263 6.81 -4.39 20.85
N ARG A 264 6.39 -4.80 22.05
CA ARG A 264 4.97 -4.89 22.42
C ARG A 264 4.58 -3.83 23.43
N THR A 265 5.51 -3.41 24.26
CA THR A 265 5.29 -2.46 25.34
C THR A 265 6.19 -1.23 25.21
N LYS A 266 5.86 -0.17 25.95
CA LYS A 266 6.70 1.03 26.05
C LYS A 266 8.07 0.73 26.65
N GLU A 267 8.13 -0.20 27.61
CA GLU A 267 9.39 -0.62 28.23
C GLU A 267 10.26 -1.40 27.23
N ASP A 268 9.64 -2.19 26.35
CA ASP A 268 10.38 -2.85 25.26
C ASP A 268 11.02 -1.83 24.30
N VAL A 269 10.38 -0.66 24.08
CA VAL A 269 10.97 0.43 23.27
C VAL A 269 12.25 0.93 23.93
N ARG A 270 12.22 1.18 25.24
CA ARG A 270 13.41 1.60 26.00
C ARG A 270 14.53 0.56 25.90
N LEU A 271 14.22 -0.72 26.13
CA LEU A 271 15.21 -1.79 26.03
C LEU A 271 15.78 -1.93 24.61
N ALA A 272 14.95 -1.69 23.59
CA ALA A 272 15.38 -1.71 22.20
C ALA A 272 16.28 -0.52 21.84
N ILE A 273 16.04 0.68 22.41
CA ILE A 273 16.94 1.84 22.30
C ILE A 273 18.30 1.52 22.92
N GLU A 274 18.33 0.97 24.14
CA GLU A 274 19.57 0.55 24.81
C GLU A 274 20.30 -0.55 24.03
N TYR A 275 19.55 -1.47 23.42
CA TYR A 275 20.12 -2.51 22.56
C TYR A 275 20.75 -1.92 21.29
N ALA A 276 20.08 -0.96 20.63
CA ALA A 276 20.63 -0.27 19.46
C ALA A 276 21.91 0.50 19.80
N GLU A 277 21.97 1.13 20.98
CA GLU A 277 23.18 1.79 21.48
C GLU A 277 24.31 0.79 21.73
N LYS A 278 24.03 -0.33 22.41
CA LYS A 278 25.01 -1.42 22.63
C LYS A 278 25.51 -2.00 21.31
N LEU A 279 24.65 -2.16 20.31
CA LEU A 279 25.04 -2.59 18.97
C LEU A 279 26.01 -1.60 18.31
N GLN A 280 25.72 -0.30 18.35
CA GLN A 280 26.62 0.72 17.80
C GLN A 280 27.99 0.70 18.51
N VAL A 281 28.00 0.62 19.84
CA VAL A 281 29.24 0.52 20.63
C VAL A 281 30.01 -0.74 20.25
N TYR A 282 29.34 -1.87 20.05
CA TYR A 282 29.96 -3.13 19.63
C TYR A 282 30.62 -3.04 18.24
N PHE A 283 29.98 -2.39 17.27
CA PHE A 283 30.56 -2.17 15.94
C PHE A 283 31.66 -1.08 15.93
N ALA A 284 31.60 -0.13 16.86
CA ALA A 284 32.65 0.87 17.04
C ALA A 284 33.90 0.28 17.72
N ASN A 285 33.69 -0.51 18.78
CA ASN A 285 34.71 -1.07 19.67
C ASN A 285 34.38 -2.54 20.02
N PRO A 286 34.75 -3.51 19.17
CA PRO A 286 34.45 -4.92 19.44
C PRO A 286 35.24 -5.41 20.68
N PRO A 287 34.58 -6.05 21.67
CA PRO A 287 35.26 -6.61 22.82
C PRO A 287 36.21 -7.73 22.36
N LYS A 288 37.46 -7.70 22.86
CA LYS A 288 38.50 -8.70 22.55
C LYS A 288 38.07 -10.15 22.86
N ASN A 289 37.04 -10.35 23.70
CA ASN A 289 36.51 -11.65 24.12
C ASN A 289 34.97 -11.78 23.92
N SER A 290 34.47 -11.73 22.68
CA SER A 290 33.05 -11.97 22.39
C SER A 290 32.68 -13.48 22.40
N PRO A 291 31.48 -13.90 22.87
CA PRO A 291 31.09 -15.31 23.05
C PRO A 291 30.98 -16.15 21.77
N TRP A 292 31.13 -15.52 20.60
CA TRP A 292 31.14 -16.20 19.29
C TRP A 292 32.48 -16.93 19.04
N PHE A 293 32.87 -17.80 19.96
CA PHE A 293 34.23 -18.37 20.14
C PHE A 293 34.62 -19.48 19.13
N PHE A 294 34.37 -19.32 17.83
CA PHE A 294 34.81 -20.33 16.84
C PHE A 294 35.65 -19.84 15.66
N ILE A 295 36.00 -18.55 15.56
CA ILE A 295 36.85 -18.08 14.45
C ILE A 295 37.99 -17.22 14.97
N ARG A 296 39.19 -17.79 15.04
CA ARG A 296 40.46 -17.11 15.41
C ARG A 296 40.98 -16.15 14.30
N ARG A 297 40.11 -15.74 13.36
CA ARG A 297 40.33 -14.74 12.27
C ARG A 297 39.52 -13.43 12.51
N LYS A 298 39.17 -13.13 13.77
CA LYS A 298 38.09 -12.20 14.14
C LYS A 298 38.34 -10.72 13.84
N ASP A 299 39.58 -10.21 13.90
CA ASP A 299 39.82 -8.78 13.67
C ASP A 299 39.62 -8.42 12.19
N LYS A 300 40.26 -9.15 11.27
CA LYS A 300 40.11 -8.93 9.82
C LYS A 300 38.68 -9.14 9.31
N PHE A 301 37.93 -10.09 9.89
CA PHE A 301 36.54 -10.35 9.51
C PHE A 301 35.62 -9.21 9.96
N MET A 302 35.71 -8.80 11.23
CA MET A 302 34.90 -7.70 11.76
C MET A 302 35.27 -6.37 11.10
N ASP A 303 36.55 -6.15 10.80
CA ASP A 303 37.03 -4.99 10.05
C ASP A 303 36.48 -4.99 8.61
N ALA A 304 36.48 -6.15 7.94
CA ALA A 304 35.93 -6.29 6.59
C ALA A 304 34.41 -6.13 6.52
N VAL A 305 33.68 -6.52 7.58
CA VAL A 305 32.24 -6.30 7.74
C VAL A 305 31.96 -4.83 8.06
N ARG A 306 32.75 -4.18 8.91
CA ARG A 306 32.61 -2.75 9.26
C ARG A 306 32.96 -1.83 8.09
N SER A 307 33.95 -2.20 7.28
CA SER A 307 34.38 -1.41 6.13
C SER A 307 33.33 -1.37 5.01
N ASP A 308 32.40 -2.34 5.02
CA ASP A 308 31.40 -2.52 3.97
C ASP A 308 30.36 -1.38 3.96
N ALA A 309 30.04 -0.91 2.76
CA ALA A 309 29.14 0.23 2.58
C ALA A 309 27.69 -0.11 2.96
N GLU A 310 27.24 -1.33 2.70
CA GLU A 310 25.87 -1.78 3.04
C GLU A 310 25.69 -1.88 4.56
N VAL A 311 26.69 -2.41 5.28
CA VAL A 311 26.66 -2.51 6.75
C VAL A 311 26.69 -1.13 7.40
N LYS A 312 27.49 -0.19 6.88
CA LYS A 312 27.49 1.20 7.37
C LYS A 312 26.13 1.89 7.21
N ARG A 313 25.47 1.71 6.06
CA ARG A 313 24.13 2.27 5.82
C ARG A 313 23.10 1.65 6.77
N ALA A 314 23.14 0.34 7.00
CA ALA A 314 22.24 -0.32 7.93
C ALA A 314 22.44 0.16 9.38
N LEU A 315 23.70 0.38 9.80
CA LEU A 315 24.00 0.97 11.11
C LEU A 315 23.50 2.42 11.24
N GLN A 316 23.62 3.23 10.19
CA GLN A 316 23.05 4.58 10.15
C GLN A 316 21.52 4.55 10.23
N GLN A 317 20.86 3.59 9.58
CA GLN A 317 19.41 3.42 9.70
C GLN A 317 18.98 3.05 11.13
N ILE A 318 19.74 2.19 11.82
CA ILE A 318 19.51 1.87 13.24
C ILE A 318 19.71 3.10 14.12
N GLU A 319 20.69 3.96 13.81
CA GLU A 319 20.90 5.23 14.51
C GLU A 319 19.74 6.20 14.35
N LEU A 320 19.26 6.37 13.12
CA LEU A 320 18.07 7.19 12.83
C LEU A 320 16.83 6.63 13.54
N TRP A 321 16.65 5.32 13.53
CA TRP A 321 15.59 4.66 14.27
C TRP A 321 15.71 4.92 15.78
N ARG A 322 16.91 4.78 16.36
CA ARG A 322 17.14 5.05 17.78
C ARG A 322 16.75 6.48 18.15
N ASN A 323 17.18 7.46 17.36
CA ASN A 323 16.92 8.88 17.63
C ASN A 323 15.42 9.19 17.53
N THR A 324 14.72 8.63 16.55
CA THR A 324 13.26 8.82 16.39
C THR A 324 12.44 8.04 17.42
N ALA A 325 12.88 6.85 17.82
CA ALA A 325 12.27 6.06 18.90
C ALA A 325 12.46 6.72 20.27
N ALA A 326 13.61 7.36 20.52
CA ALA A 326 13.84 8.14 21.75
C ALA A 326 12.89 9.34 21.85
N VAL A 327 12.65 10.04 20.73
CA VAL A 327 11.65 11.13 20.68
C VAL A 327 10.25 10.61 20.94
N PHE A 328 9.85 9.50 20.30
CA PHE A 328 8.56 8.87 20.57
C PHE A 328 8.40 8.52 22.06
N PHE A 329 9.43 7.91 22.65
CA PHE A 329 9.42 7.52 24.06
C PHE A 329 9.30 8.74 25.00
N LEU A 330 10.03 9.83 24.73
CA LEU A 330 9.93 11.07 25.50
C LEU A 330 8.53 11.68 25.43
N ARG A 331 7.91 11.74 24.24
CA ARG A 331 6.54 12.25 24.08
C ARG A 331 5.54 11.41 24.87
N GLN A 332 5.69 10.09 24.83
CA GLN A 332 4.84 9.18 25.57
C GLN A 332 5.02 9.31 27.08
N GLN A 333 6.26 9.48 27.56
CA GLN A 333 6.53 9.73 28.98
C GLN A 333 5.93 11.04 29.46
N ALA A 334 6.06 12.12 28.68
CA ALA A 334 5.46 13.40 29.02
C ALA A 334 3.93 13.29 29.14
N GLN A 335 3.29 12.57 28.21
CA GLN A 335 1.86 12.32 28.25
C GLN A 335 1.45 11.48 29.46
N ASP A 336 2.16 10.38 29.74
CA ASP A 336 1.88 9.53 30.90
C ASP A 336 2.04 10.32 32.22
N ILE A 337 3.07 11.16 32.35
CA ILE A 337 3.28 12.02 33.53
C ILE A 337 2.11 12.99 33.72
N LEU A 338 1.62 13.61 32.64
CA LEU A 338 0.51 14.54 32.70
C LEU A 338 -0.81 13.83 33.04
N ASP A 339 -1.04 12.63 32.51
CA ASP A 339 -2.21 11.80 32.87
C ASP A 339 -2.17 11.41 34.36
N TYR A 340 -1.01 10.98 34.87
CA TYR A 340 -0.84 10.70 36.31
C TYR A 340 -1.02 11.96 37.16
N TYR A 341 -0.53 13.11 36.70
CA TYR A 341 -0.69 14.37 37.41
C TYR A 341 -2.15 14.80 37.47
N GLN A 342 -2.90 14.68 36.38
CA GLN A 342 -4.34 14.93 36.36
C GLN A 342 -5.07 14.04 37.37
N LEU A 343 -4.76 12.74 37.41
CA LEU A 343 -5.35 11.82 38.39
C LEU A 343 -5.03 12.22 39.83
N LEU A 344 -3.77 12.57 40.12
CA LEU A 344 -3.34 13.00 41.45
C LEU A 344 -4.02 14.33 41.86
N LEU A 345 -4.19 15.26 40.93
CA LEU A 345 -4.95 16.49 41.16
C LEU A 345 -6.43 16.20 41.44
N ALA A 346 -7.04 15.27 40.72
CA ALA A 346 -8.41 14.83 40.97
C ALA A 346 -8.58 14.16 42.35
N GLU A 347 -7.64 13.30 42.74
CA GLU A 347 -7.62 12.65 44.06
C GLU A 347 -7.40 13.64 45.20
N SER A 348 -6.53 14.64 45.01
CA SER A 348 -6.30 15.67 46.04
C SER A 348 -7.53 16.56 46.24
N LEU A 349 -8.24 16.93 45.16
CA LEU A 349 -9.49 17.71 45.25
C LEU A 349 -10.64 16.94 45.90
N THR A 350 -10.69 15.62 45.74
CA THR A 350 -11.74 14.77 46.34
C THR A 350 -11.43 14.37 47.79
N SER A 351 -10.16 14.16 48.14
CA SER A 351 -9.75 13.77 49.50
C SER A 351 -9.80 14.91 50.53
N VAL A 352 -9.55 16.16 50.13
CA VAL A 352 -9.68 17.35 51.00
C VAL A 352 -11.12 17.53 51.54
N ASN A 353 -12.12 17.02 50.83
CA ASN A 353 -13.52 17.06 51.26
C ASN A 353 -13.86 16.00 52.33
N ASN A 354 -13.07 14.94 52.50
CA ASN A 354 -13.29 13.91 53.53
C ASN A 354 -12.66 14.23 54.88
N THR A 355 -11.74 15.20 54.96
CA THR A 355 -11.10 15.62 56.21
C THR A 355 -11.84 16.74 56.95
N LYS A 356 -12.97 17.21 56.41
CA LYS A 356 -13.82 18.26 57.00
C LYS A 356 -15.20 17.76 57.49
N SER A 357 -15.43 16.45 57.57
CA SER A 357 -16.63 15.86 58.17
C SER A 357 -16.40 15.49 59.63
#